data_AF-L7UAE9-F1
#
_entry.id   AF-L7UAE9-F1
#
_cell.length_a   1.000
_cell.length_b   1.000
_cell.length_c   1.000
_cell.angle_alpha   90.00
_cell.angle_beta   90.00
_cell.angle_gamma   90.00
#
_symmetry.space_group_name_H-M   'P 1'
#
loop_
_entity.id
_entity.type
_entity.pdbx_description
1 polymer ?
#
loop_
_entity_poly.entity_id
_entity_poly.type
_entity_poly.pdbx_seq_one_letter_code
_entity_poly.pdbx_strand_id
1 'polypeptide(L)'
;MDLRSPVFTFLVGAAILVATGAGAFVLVRDADILALRLPTKPLAPTKHALETPRDAVEHFQCNRCHVVPGIEPASATLSANCVTCHQAITAGRLDLWYKDAEVQRWKEHLTHLMRTPDLASLGQRVKRSWLVSWLQAPHAVRPLYGATMPRMKLGPRDAELLADFFHVTEEDAHEPPSGDAAAGRQLYEKYACATCHFRADAPPEAPAYGSPEFRTAPARRRAPDLKHVRARMSLAQLRQWLRDPRAILPDTQMPAFAFTPKEVDDLAAFLREPIPQKATAPRAPYKPRLLEREVHYPEVAKKLTRHLCYHCHSDSRRAGDQGPGNSGGFGYAGVSLDLATREGILRGIQREGQFRGLPDRLEDGTPRLVASLIARRAELEGHHHPAVLGMPLGLPPIPDEDIDLISTWIEQGAPR
;
A
#
# COMPACT_ATOMS: atom_id res chain seq x y z
N MET A 1 57.60 22.99 13.27
CA MET A 1 57.90 21.66 12.72
C MET A 1 56.79 20.72 13.15
N ASP A 2 55.73 20.78 12.34
CA ASP A 2 54.78 19.76 11.91
C ASP A 2 54.35 18.64 12.87
N LEU A 3 53.18 18.84 13.47
CA LEU A 3 52.21 17.76 13.72
C LEU A 3 51.52 17.40 12.40
N ARG A 4 51.60 16.14 11.97
CA ARG A 4 50.74 15.58 10.93
C ARG A 4 49.81 14.52 11.53
N SER A 5 48.53 14.83 11.53
CA SER A 5 47.41 13.92 11.82
C SER A 5 47.31 12.81 10.78
N PRO A 6 46.88 11.59 11.13
CA PRO A 6 46.58 10.56 10.13
C PRO A 6 45.22 10.85 9.49
N VAL A 7 45.19 10.90 8.16
CA VAL A 7 43.98 10.95 7.35
C VAL A 7 43.43 9.52 7.27
N PHE A 8 42.25 9.28 7.84
CA PHE A 8 41.48 8.05 7.58
C PHE A 8 40.81 8.17 6.21
N THR A 9 41.26 7.39 5.24
CA THR A 9 40.60 7.22 3.95
C THR A 9 39.48 6.19 4.12
N PHE A 10 38.22 6.62 4.20
CA PHE A 10 37.08 5.73 3.97
C PHE A 10 36.76 5.72 2.47
N LEU A 11 36.87 4.55 1.85
CA LEU A 11 36.31 4.27 0.54
C LEU A 11 34.78 4.27 0.64
N VAL A 12 34.16 5.43 0.44
CA VAL A 12 32.74 5.52 0.10
C VAL A 12 32.62 5.22 -1.40
N GLY A 13 31.75 4.26 -1.75
CA GLY A 13 31.44 3.91 -3.13
C GLY A 13 31.14 5.14 -3.98
N ALA A 14 31.78 5.22 -5.14
CA ALA A 14 31.82 6.39 -5.99
C ALA A 14 30.42 6.89 -6.41
N ALA A 15 30.03 8.06 -5.93
CA ALA A 15 29.09 8.95 -6.61
C ALA A 15 29.91 9.94 -7.45
N ILE A 16 29.80 9.89 -8.78
CA ILE A 16 30.39 10.91 -9.65
C ILE A 16 29.49 12.15 -9.57
N LEU A 17 29.88 13.09 -8.71
CA LEU A 17 29.34 14.45 -8.69
C LEU A 17 30.16 15.30 -9.66
N VAL A 18 29.61 15.62 -10.83
CA VAL A 18 30.16 16.68 -11.69
C VAL A 18 29.54 17.99 -11.23
N ALA A 19 30.29 18.76 -10.44
CA ALA A 19 29.94 20.14 -10.13
C ALA A 19 30.39 21.03 -11.30
N THR A 20 29.44 21.59 -12.04
CA THR A 20 29.69 22.82 -12.82
C THR A 20 28.97 23.96 -12.13
N GLY A 21 29.50 25.19 -12.25
CA GLY A 21 29.10 26.39 -11.51
C GLY A 21 27.65 26.89 -11.70
N ALA A 22 26.75 26.06 -12.23
CA ALA A 22 25.33 26.34 -12.39
C ALA A 22 24.50 25.09 -12.06
N GLY A 23 24.43 24.74 -10.77
CA GLY A 23 23.49 23.73 -10.26
C GLY A 23 23.96 22.28 -10.41
N ALA A 24 23.92 21.54 -9.30
CA ALA A 24 24.11 20.09 -9.31
C ALA A 24 22.81 19.42 -9.80
N PHE A 25 22.87 18.72 -10.93
CA PHE A 25 21.79 17.84 -11.38
C PHE A 25 22.13 16.39 -11.04
N VAL A 26 21.24 15.73 -10.31
CA VAL A 26 21.35 14.29 -9.98
C VAL A 26 20.83 13.49 -11.18
N LEU A 27 21.73 12.80 -11.88
CA LEU A 27 21.43 12.04 -13.10
C LEU A 27 20.98 10.59 -12.85
N VAL A 28 20.84 10.15 -11.59
CA VAL A 28 20.37 8.79 -11.25
C VAL A 28 19.24 8.88 -10.22
N ARG A 29 18.01 8.61 -10.66
CA ARG A 29 16.81 8.50 -9.80
C ARG A 29 16.70 7.09 -9.20
N ASP A 30 17.74 6.63 -8.53
CA ASP A 30 17.56 5.50 -7.62
C ASP A 30 17.11 6.04 -6.27
N ALA A 31 16.02 5.49 -5.74
CA ALA A 31 15.58 5.70 -4.37
C ALA A 31 16.64 5.27 -3.32
N ASP A 32 17.80 4.76 -3.76
CA ASP A 32 18.85 4.16 -2.97
C ASP A 32 19.86 5.13 -2.33
N ILE A 33 19.90 6.42 -2.69
CA ILE A 33 20.83 7.42 -2.09
C ILE A 33 20.16 8.33 -1.04
N LEU A 34 18.89 8.06 -0.70
CA LEU A 34 18.10 8.93 0.17
C LEU A 34 18.23 8.65 1.68
N ALA A 35 19.05 7.68 2.08
CA ALA A 35 19.14 7.21 3.48
C ALA A 35 19.96 8.11 4.44
N LEU A 36 20.55 9.21 3.95
CA LEU A 36 21.23 10.21 4.78
C LEU A 36 20.60 11.58 4.55
N ARG A 37 19.36 11.77 5.01
CA ARG A 37 18.76 13.11 5.07
C ARG A 37 18.39 13.41 6.52
N LEU A 38 18.94 14.52 7.01
CA LEU A 38 18.70 15.06 8.35
C LEU A 38 17.20 15.11 8.66
N PRO A 39 16.80 14.92 9.94
CA PRO A 39 15.40 14.84 10.33
C PRO A 39 14.69 16.16 10.03
N THR A 40 14.01 16.23 8.90
CA THR A 40 12.97 17.24 8.68
C THR A 40 11.75 16.81 9.48
N LYS A 41 11.13 17.76 10.18
CA LYS A 41 9.92 17.50 10.97
C LYS A 41 8.91 16.70 10.13
N PRO A 42 8.16 15.75 10.73
CA PRO A 42 7.06 15.11 10.02
C PRO A 42 6.14 16.19 9.46
N LEU A 43 5.60 15.97 8.25
CA LEU A 43 4.45 16.73 7.76
C LEU A 43 3.25 16.39 8.66
N ALA A 44 3.25 16.96 9.86
CA ALA A 44 2.02 17.19 10.59
C ALA A 44 1.23 18.21 9.75
N PRO A 45 -0.05 17.97 9.46
CA PRO A 45 -0.85 18.91 8.67
C PRO A 45 -0.71 20.30 9.29
N THR A 46 -0.07 21.22 8.56
CA THR A 46 0.17 22.60 9.01
C THR A 46 -1.10 23.43 8.91
N LYS A 47 -2.13 22.91 8.22
CA LYS A 47 -3.45 23.52 8.04
C LYS A 47 -4.57 22.47 8.18
N HIS A 48 -5.66 22.89 8.81
CA HIS A 48 -6.88 22.07 8.98
C HIS A 48 -7.87 22.22 7.81
N ALA A 49 -7.76 23.28 6.99
CA ALA A 49 -8.60 23.52 5.83
C ALA A 49 -7.87 23.08 4.55
N LEU A 50 -8.55 22.27 3.73
CA LEU A 50 -8.06 21.80 2.43
C LEU A 50 -8.43 22.81 1.34
N GLU A 51 -7.59 23.84 1.20
CA GLU A 51 -7.82 24.93 0.24
C GLU A 51 -7.16 24.63 -1.11
N THR A 52 -6.02 23.95 -1.12
CA THR A 52 -5.24 23.65 -2.31
C THR A 52 -5.04 22.14 -2.53
N PRO A 53 -4.75 21.70 -3.77
CA PRO A 53 -4.35 20.33 -4.07
C PRO A 53 -3.18 19.83 -3.22
N ARG A 54 -2.21 20.72 -2.92
CA ARG A 54 -1.07 20.41 -2.06
C ARG A 54 -1.51 20.15 -0.61
N ASP A 55 -2.43 20.97 -0.07
CA ASP A 55 -2.94 20.78 1.29
C ASP A 55 -3.57 19.38 1.45
N ALA A 56 -4.29 18.90 0.43
CA ALA A 56 -4.85 17.55 0.43
C ALA A 56 -3.75 16.48 0.52
N VAL A 57 -2.71 16.57 -0.31
CA VAL A 57 -1.60 15.60 -0.30
C VAL A 57 -0.87 15.57 1.05
N GLU A 58 -0.66 16.73 1.67
CA GLU A 58 -0.01 16.87 2.97
C GLU A 58 -0.93 16.38 4.11
N HIS A 59 -2.21 16.73 4.08
CA HIS A 59 -3.20 16.32 5.09
C HIS A 59 -3.46 14.81 5.10
N PHE A 60 -3.57 14.20 3.91
CA PHE A 60 -3.68 12.76 3.77
C PHE A 60 -2.33 12.06 3.77
N GLN A 61 -1.23 12.80 3.91
CA GLN A 61 0.12 12.28 4.12
C GLN A 61 0.52 11.20 3.09
N CYS A 62 0.25 11.45 1.80
CA CYS A 62 0.50 10.48 0.74
C CYS A 62 1.97 10.03 0.69
N ASN A 63 2.88 10.93 1.11
CA ASN A 63 4.32 10.71 1.20
C ASN A 63 4.79 9.79 2.35
N ARG A 64 3.87 9.30 3.22
CA ARG A 64 4.18 8.25 4.20
C ARG A 64 4.37 6.88 3.54
N CYS A 65 3.78 6.70 2.36
CA CYS A 65 3.87 5.46 1.63
C CYS A 65 4.41 5.66 0.20
N HIS A 66 4.10 6.78 -0.45
CA HIS A 66 4.48 7.02 -1.84
C HIS A 66 5.67 7.96 -1.99
N VAL A 67 6.34 7.85 -3.13
CA VAL A 67 7.15 8.95 -3.66
C VAL A 67 6.19 9.95 -4.32
N VAL A 68 6.27 11.21 -3.91
CA VAL A 68 5.37 12.28 -4.37
C VAL A 68 6.22 13.40 -4.97
N PRO A 69 6.23 13.57 -6.30
CA PRO A 69 6.98 14.65 -6.93
C PRO A 69 6.49 16.03 -6.53
N GLY A 70 7.39 17.00 -6.53
CA GLY A 70 7.09 18.37 -6.11
C GLY A 70 6.98 18.55 -4.60
N ILE A 71 7.07 17.47 -3.81
CA ILE A 71 7.19 17.54 -2.35
C ILE A 71 8.61 17.14 -1.97
N GLU A 72 9.54 18.12 -2.03
CA GLU A 72 10.94 17.92 -1.63
C GLU A 72 11.43 18.97 -0.61
N PRO A 73 12.31 18.60 0.34
CA PRO A 73 12.67 17.25 0.77
C PRO A 73 12.04 16.95 2.15
N ALA A 74 10.79 16.53 2.12
CA ALA A 74 10.21 15.79 3.23
C ALA A 74 9.43 14.61 2.64
N SER A 75 10.17 13.64 2.07
CA SER A 75 9.81 12.26 2.35
C SER A 75 9.65 12.16 3.85
N ALA A 76 8.55 11.59 4.35
CA ALA A 76 8.41 11.35 5.78
C ALA A 76 9.73 10.71 6.30
N THR A 77 10.15 11.07 7.52
CA THR A 77 11.40 10.54 8.10
C THR A 77 11.44 9.02 7.95
N LEU A 78 12.62 8.41 8.00
CA LEU A 78 12.72 6.95 7.89
C LEU A 78 11.75 6.21 8.84
N SER A 79 11.50 6.76 10.03
CA SER A 79 10.53 6.27 11.01
C SER A 79 9.04 6.51 10.65
N ALA A 80 8.75 7.45 9.76
CA ALA A 80 7.41 7.86 9.35
C ALA A 80 7.07 7.47 7.89
N ASN A 81 8.03 6.94 7.12
CA ASN A 81 7.81 6.36 5.80
C ASN A 81 7.90 4.83 5.85
N CYS A 82 6.77 4.16 5.62
CA CYS A 82 6.68 2.69 5.71
C CYS A 82 7.61 2.00 4.71
N VAL A 83 7.62 2.48 3.46
CA VAL A 83 8.34 1.83 2.36
C VAL A 83 9.84 2.03 2.50
N THR A 84 10.28 3.25 2.79
CA THR A 84 11.72 3.55 2.97
C THR A 84 12.29 2.78 4.16
N CYS A 85 11.54 2.66 5.27
CA CYS A 85 11.95 1.85 6.40
C CYS A 85 12.13 0.38 6.01
N HIS A 86 11.12 -0.20 5.35
CA HIS A 86 11.15 -1.61 4.93
C HIS A 86 12.30 -1.89 3.95
N GLN A 87 12.56 -0.97 3.02
CA GLN A 87 13.69 -1.04 2.10
C GLN A 87 15.03 -0.95 2.82
N ALA A 88 15.19 -0.04 3.78
CA ALA A 88 16.41 0.09 4.58
C ALA A 88 16.69 -1.18 5.40
N ILE A 89 15.66 -1.75 6.04
CA ILE A 89 15.77 -3.03 6.75
C ILE A 89 16.26 -4.11 5.78
N THR A 90 15.57 -4.29 4.64
CA THR A 90 15.89 -5.36 3.68
C THR A 90 17.30 -5.21 3.09
N ALA A 91 17.71 -3.97 2.79
CA ALA A 91 19.04 -3.67 2.30
C ALA A 91 20.14 -3.77 3.38
N GLY A 92 19.78 -4.01 4.65
CA GLY A 92 20.73 -4.08 5.76
C GLY A 92 21.37 -2.74 6.13
N ARG A 93 20.75 -1.61 5.75
CA ARG A 93 21.28 -0.26 5.95
C ARG A 93 20.95 0.34 7.33
N LEU A 94 20.67 -0.51 8.33
CA LEU A 94 20.27 -0.11 9.68
C LEU A 94 21.26 -0.56 10.78
N ASP A 95 22.35 -1.19 10.36
CA ASP A 95 23.44 -1.73 11.16
C ASP A 95 24.09 -0.71 12.12
N LEU A 96 24.12 0.58 11.75
CA LEU A 96 24.63 1.65 12.61
C LEU A 96 23.72 2.00 13.80
N TRP A 97 22.43 1.65 13.74
CA TRP A 97 21.44 2.03 14.76
C TRP A 97 20.82 0.85 15.50
N TYR A 98 20.90 -0.36 14.94
CA TYR A 98 20.24 -1.55 15.47
C TYR A 98 21.17 -2.76 15.41
N LYS A 99 20.98 -3.72 16.34
CA LYS A 99 21.77 -4.95 16.35
C LYS A 99 21.42 -5.81 15.13
N ASP A 100 22.42 -6.43 14.52
CA ASP A 100 22.22 -7.31 13.35
C ASP A 100 21.17 -8.39 13.60
N ALA A 101 21.20 -9.05 14.75
CA ALA A 101 20.22 -10.07 15.11
C ALA A 101 18.76 -9.56 15.13
N GLU A 102 18.55 -8.28 15.47
CA GLU A 102 17.23 -7.65 15.45
C GLU A 102 16.80 -7.31 14.02
N VAL A 103 17.71 -6.76 13.23
CA VAL A 103 17.46 -6.44 11.81
C VAL A 103 17.16 -7.72 11.01
N GLN A 104 17.90 -8.80 11.24
CA GLN A 104 17.65 -10.10 10.58
C GLN A 104 16.29 -10.67 10.99
N ARG A 105 15.92 -10.61 12.28
CA ARG A 105 14.59 -11.00 12.73
C ARG A 105 13.49 -10.20 12.04
N TRP A 106 13.65 -8.90 11.84
CA TRP A 106 12.67 -8.10 11.10
C TRP A 106 12.59 -8.49 9.63
N LYS A 107 13.74 -8.68 8.97
CA LYS A 107 13.81 -9.10 7.55
C LYS A 107 12.99 -10.36 7.27
N GLU A 108 13.01 -11.35 8.15
CA GLU A 108 12.24 -12.59 8.01
C GLU A 108 10.72 -12.37 7.95
N HIS A 109 10.22 -11.28 8.55
CA HIS A 109 8.80 -10.97 8.65
C HIS A 109 8.35 -9.88 7.66
N LEU A 110 9.29 -9.18 7.02
CA LEU A 110 9.01 -8.15 6.02
C LEU A 110 8.66 -8.74 4.66
N THR A 111 7.38 -9.04 4.48
CA THR A 111 6.82 -9.61 3.24
C THR A 111 5.93 -8.64 2.47
N HIS A 112 5.64 -7.45 3.04
CA HIS A 112 4.69 -6.45 2.53
C HIS A 112 5.23 -5.03 2.54
N LEU A 113 4.56 -4.12 1.82
CA LEU A 113 4.88 -2.68 1.76
C LEU A 113 6.35 -2.38 1.36
N MET A 114 6.97 -3.28 0.59
CA MET A 114 8.34 -3.11 0.09
C MET A 114 8.46 -2.08 -1.03
N ARG A 115 7.37 -1.85 -1.75
CA ARG A 115 7.24 -0.85 -2.80
C ARG A 115 5.81 -0.30 -2.79
N THR A 116 5.65 0.87 -3.36
CA THR A 116 4.35 1.48 -3.63
C THR A 116 4.39 2.06 -5.04
N PRO A 117 3.23 2.31 -5.67
CA PRO A 117 3.20 3.03 -6.93
C PRO A 117 3.93 4.37 -6.83
N ASP A 118 4.85 4.62 -7.76
CA ASP A 118 5.30 5.98 -8.03
C ASP A 118 4.10 6.78 -8.57
N LEU A 119 3.86 7.96 -7.99
CA LEU A 119 2.75 8.84 -8.35
C LEU A 119 3.15 9.88 -9.40
N ALA A 120 4.42 9.94 -9.82
CA ALA A 120 4.90 10.88 -10.83
C ALA A 120 4.22 10.75 -12.19
N SER A 121 3.95 9.52 -12.60
CA SER A 121 3.29 9.22 -13.87
C SER A 121 1.83 8.82 -13.69
N LEU A 122 1.19 9.22 -12.58
CA LEU A 122 -0.19 8.83 -12.30
C LEU A 122 -1.14 9.35 -13.40
N GLY A 123 -1.03 10.62 -13.80
CA GLY A 123 -1.84 11.22 -14.86
C GLY A 123 -1.74 10.55 -16.23
N GLN A 124 -0.67 9.79 -16.49
CA GLN A 124 -0.50 9.04 -17.74
C GLN A 124 -1.08 7.61 -17.69
N ARG A 125 -1.61 7.19 -16.54
CA ARG A 125 -1.96 5.78 -16.28
C ARG A 125 -3.34 5.57 -15.70
N VAL A 126 -4.07 6.62 -15.38
CA VAL A 126 -5.43 6.52 -14.85
C VAL A 126 -6.31 7.67 -15.35
N LYS A 127 -7.62 7.40 -15.46
CA LYS A 127 -8.64 8.43 -15.62
C LYS A 127 -8.93 9.11 -14.30
N ARG A 128 -9.33 10.38 -14.35
CA ARG A 128 -9.72 11.15 -13.16
C ARG A 128 -10.91 10.54 -12.43
N SER A 129 -11.97 10.19 -13.14
CA SER A 129 -13.22 9.63 -12.60
C SER A 129 -12.96 8.31 -11.88
N TRP A 130 -12.12 7.47 -12.47
CA TRP A 130 -11.64 6.25 -11.82
C TRP A 130 -10.86 6.56 -10.55
N LEU A 131 -9.90 7.49 -10.58
CA LEU A 131 -9.09 7.82 -9.40
C LEU A 131 -9.95 8.40 -8.26
N VAL A 132 -10.86 9.31 -8.58
CA VAL A 132 -11.75 9.96 -7.59
C VAL A 132 -12.65 8.94 -6.91
N SER A 133 -13.20 7.99 -7.67
CA SER A 133 -14.01 6.90 -7.12
C SER A 133 -13.15 5.91 -6.32
N TRP A 134 -11.99 5.52 -6.86
CA TRP A 134 -11.10 4.55 -6.22
C TRP A 134 -10.51 5.07 -4.90
N LEU A 135 -10.20 6.36 -4.78
CA LEU A 135 -9.70 6.96 -3.54
C LEU A 135 -10.71 6.86 -2.38
N GLN A 136 -12.00 6.95 -2.68
CA GLN A 136 -13.07 6.83 -1.68
C GLN A 136 -13.32 5.37 -1.25
N ALA A 137 -13.08 4.43 -2.16
CA ALA A 137 -13.26 2.99 -1.93
C ALA A 137 -12.10 2.17 -2.54
N PRO A 138 -10.89 2.26 -1.96
CA PRO A 138 -9.71 1.63 -2.53
C PRO A 138 -9.86 0.11 -2.47
N HIS A 139 -9.69 -0.52 -3.62
CA HIS A 139 -9.69 -1.97 -3.79
C HIS A 139 -8.41 -2.43 -4.48
N ALA A 140 -8.15 -3.74 -4.44
CA ALA A 140 -6.94 -4.32 -5.00
C ALA A 140 -6.86 -4.12 -6.52
N VAL A 141 -5.87 -3.33 -6.96
CA VAL A 141 -5.50 -3.22 -8.39
C VAL A 141 -4.55 -4.36 -8.79
N ARG A 142 -3.76 -4.86 -7.84
CA ARG A 142 -2.76 -5.93 -8.02
C ARG A 142 -3.08 -7.06 -7.03
N PRO A 143 -3.88 -8.06 -7.43
CA PRO A 143 -4.41 -9.07 -6.51
C PRO A 143 -3.32 -9.81 -5.70
N LEU A 144 -2.15 -10.06 -6.31
CA LEU A 144 -1.06 -10.78 -5.67
C LEU A 144 -0.08 -9.90 -4.87
N TYR A 145 -0.31 -8.58 -4.77
CA TYR A 145 0.61 -7.69 -4.07
C TYR A 145 0.49 -7.77 -2.54
N GLY A 146 -0.68 -8.18 -2.01
CA GLY A 146 -0.95 -8.33 -0.58
C GLY A 146 -1.18 -7.02 0.18
N ALA A 147 -0.57 -5.91 -0.26
CA ALA A 147 -0.85 -4.58 0.27
C ALA A 147 -1.81 -3.80 -0.64
N THR A 148 -2.75 -3.07 -0.04
CA THR A 148 -3.64 -2.12 -0.71
C THR A 148 -3.49 -0.75 -0.08
N MET A 149 -3.97 0.29 -0.77
CA MET A 149 -4.08 1.63 -0.18
C MET A 149 -5.00 1.57 1.05
N PRO A 150 -4.63 2.22 2.17
CA PRO A 150 -5.53 2.35 3.31
C PRO A 150 -6.76 3.18 2.95
N ARG A 151 -7.89 2.92 3.62
CA ARG A 151 -9.07 3.79 3.55
C ARG A 151 -8.82 5.05 4.37
N MET A 152 -8.55 6.15 3.68
CA MET A 152 -8.37 7.46 4.31
C MET A 152 -9.74 8.13 4.53
N LYS A 153 -9.83 9.10 5.45
CA LYS A 153 -11.06 9.84 5.72
C LYS A 153 -11.24 10.96 4.70
N LEU A 154 -11.44 10.61 3.44
CA LEU A 154 -11.54 11.56 2.33
C LEU A 154 -12.96 11.55 1.73
N GLY A 155 -13.48 12.74 1.44
CA GLY A 155 -14.71 12.93 0.67
C GLY A 155 -14.46 13.12 -0.84
N PRO A 156 -15.51 13.24 -1.67
CA PRO A 156 -15.37 13.47 -3.11
C PRO A 156 -14.50 14.68 -3.46
N ARG A 157 -14.71 15.82 -2.77
CA ARG A 157 -13.91 17.04 -2.96
C ARG A 157 -12.43 16.81 -2.67
N ASP A 158 -12.12 16.06 -1.63
CA ASP A 158 -10.74 15.77 -1.23
C ASP A 158 -10.05 14.88 -2.28
N ALA A 159 -10.78 13.90 -2.82
CA ALA A 159 -10.31 13.07 -3.92
C ALA A 159 -10.05 13.88 -5.20
N GLU A 160 -10.90 14.86 -5.51
CA GLU A 160 -10.69 15.77 -6.65
C GLU A 160 -9.42 16.62 -6.46
N LEU A 161 -9.19 17.17 -5.26
CA LEU A 161 -7.96 17.91 -4.95
C LEU A 161 -6.71 17.03 -5.12
N LEU A 162 -6.77 15.76 -4.71
CA LEU A 162 -5.68 14.82 -4.94
C LEU A 162 -5.47 14.54 -6.44
N ALA A 163 -6.55 14.38 -7.20
CA ALA A 163 -6.47 14.19 -8.65
C ALA A 163 -5.87 15.42 -9.36
N ASP A 164 -6.20 16.64 -8.92
CA ASP A 164 -5.62 17.89 -9.42
C ASP A 164 -4.12 17.97 -9.15
N PHE A 165 -3.69 17.60 -7.94
CA PHE A 165 -2.27 17.65 -7.58
C PHE A 165 -1.42 16.76 -8.51
N PHE A 166 -1.92 15.57 -8.83
CA PHE A 166 -1.23 14.62 -9.71
C PHE A 166 -1.51 14.85 -11.20
N HIS A 167 -2.14 15.98 -11.54
CA HIS A 167 -2.50 16.35 -12.91
C HIS A 167 -3.26 15.24 -13.65
N VAL A 168 -4.17 14.57 -12.94
CA VAL A 168 -4.98 13.49 -13.49
C VAL A 168 -6.22 14.09 -14.13
N THR A 169 -6.33 13.88 -15.44
CA THR A 169 -7.38 14.43 -16.29
C THR A 169 -8.41 13.36 -16.67
N GLU A 170 -9.58 13.82 -17.10
CA GLU A 170 -10.47 12.97 -17.89
C GLU A 170 -9.91 12.92 -19.32
N GLU A 171 -9.01 11.98 -19.57
CA GLU A 171 -8.72 11.58 -20.93
C GLU A 171 -9.75 10.54 -21.33
N ASP A 172 -10.81 10.98 -22.01
CA ASP A 172 -11.68 10.10 -22.78
C ASP A 172 -12.09 10.88 -24.02
N ALA A 173 -11.14 11.04 -24.95
CA ALA A 173 -11.56 11.16 -26.34
C ALA A 173 -12.41 9.91 -26.60
N HIS A 174 -13.69 10.09 -26.96
CA HIS A 174 -14.64 9.02 -27.26
C HIS A 174 -14.27 8.27 -28.55
N GLU A 175 -12.97 8.16 -28.84
CA GLU A 175 -12.43 7.44 -29.96
C GLU A 175 -12.80 5.97 -29.81
N PRO A 176 -13.60 5.42 -30.73
CA PRO A 176 -13.87 4.00 -30.72
C PRO A 176 -12.55 3.24 -30.93
N PRO A 177 -12.34 2.10 -30.25
CA PRO A 177 -11.19 1.26 -30.56
C PRO A 177 -11.22 0.88 -32.04
N SER A 178 -10.17 1.23 -32.77
CA SER A 178 -10.00 0.95 -34.20
C SER A 178 -9.45 -0.46 -34.49
N GLY A 179 -8.98 -1.17 -33.47
CA GLY A 179 -8.33 -2.47 -33.60
C GLY A 179 -9.30 -3.66 -33.65
N ASP A 180 -8.79 -4.77 -34.16
CA ASP A 180 -9.45 -6.07 -34.16
C ASP A 180 -9.19 -6.80 -32.84
N ALA A 181 -10.22 -6.94 -32.02
CA ALA A 181 -10.13 -7.62 -30.72
C ALA A 181 -9.80 -9.12 -30.83
N ALA A 182 -10.16 -9.79 -31.93
CA ALA A 182 -9.80 -11.19 -32.14
C ALA A 182 -8.29 -11.32 -32.41
N ALA A 183 -7.72 -10.44 -33.22
CA ALA A 183 -6.28 -10.33 -33.40
C ALA A 183 -5.57 -9.96 -32.09
N GLY A 184 -6.15 -9.03 -31.31
CA GLY A 184 -5.65 -8.66 -29.99
C GLY A 184 -5.59 -9.83 -29.00
N ARG A 185 -6.59 -10.70 -29.02
CA ARG A 185 -6.60 -11.93 -28.23
C ARG A 185 -5.47 -12.88 -28.62
N GLN A 186 -5.23 -13.07 -29.91
CA GLN A 186 -4.12 -13.90 -30.39
C GLN A 186 -2.76 -13.33 -29.96
N LEU A 187 -2.60 -12.01 -29.98
CA LEU A 187 -1.40 -11.35 -29.45
C LEU A 187 -1.25 -11.58 -27.95
N TYR A 188 -2.33 -11.43 -27.18
CA TYR A 188 -2.31 -11.65 -25.73
C TYR A 188 -1.84 -13.07 -25.37
N GLU A 189 -2.27 -14.08 -26.14
CA GLU A 189 -1.85 -15.47 -26.00
C GLU A 189 -0.40 -15.68 -26.48
N LYS A 190 -0.04 -15.18 -27.67
CA LYS A 190 1.30 -15.27 -28.26
C LYS A 190 2.39 -14.73 -27.34
N TYR A 191 2.14 -13.59 -26.69
CA TYR A 191 3.08 -12.96 -25.76
C TYR A 191 2.89 -13.41 -24.31
N ALA A 192 2.08 -14.45 -24.09
CA ALA A 192 1.85 -15.09 -22.80
C ALA A 192 1.51 -14.08 -21.69
N CYS A 193 0.70 -13.05 -22.00
CA CYS A 193 0.38 -11.97 -21.08
C CYS A 193 -0.27 -12.47 -19.78
N ALA A 194 -1.01 -13.58 -19.86
CA ALA A 194 -1.67 -14.27 -18.74
C ALA A 194 -0.69 -14.85 -17.69
N THR A 195 0.60 -14.99 -18.02
CA THR A 195 1.62 -15.46 -17.06
C THR A 195 1.77 -14.48 -15.90
N CYS A 196 1.59 -13.19 -16.16
CA CYS A 196 1.65 -12.12 -15.17
C CYS A 196 0.28 -11.50 -14.89
N HIS A 197 -0.52 -11.23 -15.92
CA HIS A 197 -1.76 -10.48 -15.79
C HIS A 197 -2.99 -11.36 -15.63
N PHE A 198 -3.87 -10.99 -14.70
CA PHE A 198 -5.22 -11.55 -14.61
C PHE A 198 -6.16 -10.82 -15.57
N ARG A 199 -7.05 -11.56 -16.23
CA ARG A 199 -8.13 -11.02 -17.06
C ARG A 199 -9.32 -11.98 -17.02
N ALA A 200 -9.94 -12.08 -15.85
CA ALA A 200 -11.10 -12.91 -15.61
C ALA A 200 -12.09 -12.16 -14.71
N ASP A 201 -13.33 -12.63 -14.69
CA ASP A 201 -14.37 -12.03 -13.87
C ASP A 201 -14.06 -12.18 -12.36
N ALA A 202 -13.63 -13.38 -11.96
CA ALA A 202 -13.08 -13.63 -10.64
C ALA A 202 -11.54 -13.54 -10.68
N PRO A 203 -10.91 -12.56 -10.00
CA PRO A 203 -9.48 -12.60 -9.76
C PRO A 203 -9.16 -13.80 -8.84
N PRO A 204 -7.89 -14.24 -8.76
CA PRO A 204 -7.50 -15.21 -7.74
C PRO A 204 -7.86 -14.67 -6.35
N GLU A 205 -8.15 -15.57 -5.42
CA GLU A 205 -8.26 -15.19 -4.01
C GLU A 205 -6.98 -14.45 -3.60
N ALA A 206 -7.16 -13.31 -2.95
CA ALA A 206 -6.02 -12.54 -2.50
C ALA A 206 -5.25 -13.35 -1.45
N PRO A 207 -3.91 -13.42 -1.54
CA PRO A 207 -3.11 -14.20 -0.63
C PRO A 207 -3.25 -13.66 0.80
N ALA A 208 -3.57 -14.55 1.74
CA ALA A 208 -3.56 -14.26 3.17
C ALA A 208 -2.12 -14.12 3.68
N TYR A 209 -1.92 -13.48 4.83
CA TYR A 209 -0.60 -13.33 5.44
C TYR A 209 0.18 -14.66 5.51
N GLY A 210 1.47 -14.62 5.18
CA GLY A 210 2.34 -15.80 5.22
C GLY A 210 2.27 -16.72 4.00
N SER A 211 1.39 -16.44 3.03
CA SER A 211 1.20 -17.29 1.85
C SER A 211 2.47 -17.38 0.95
N PRO A 212 2.78 -18.54 0.35
CA PRO A 212 3.95 -18.71 -0.53
C PRO A 212 3.97 -17.76 -1.74
N GLU A 213 2.82 -17.25 -2.17
CA GLU A 213 2.65 -16.28 -3.24
C GLU A 213 3.48 -15.01 -2.99
N PHE A 214 3.69 -14.63 -1.72
CA PHE A 214 4.59 -13.52 -1.36
C PHE A 214 6.07 -13.80 -1.61
N ARG A 215 6.43 -15.05 -1.92
CA ARG A 215 7.77 -15.46 -2.34
C ARG A 215 7.88 -15.63 -3.87
N THR A 216 6.82 -15.39 -4.63
CA THR A 216 6.84 -15.50 -6.11
C THR A 216 7.51 -14.30 -6.79
N ALA A 217 7.85 -14.49 -8.08
CA ALA A 217 8.55 -13.53 -8.92
C ALA A 217 7.94 -12.10 -8.81
N PRO A 218 8.76 -11.06 -8.57
CA PRO A 218 8.28 -9.69 -8.36
C PRO A 218 7.44 -9.12 -9.51
N ALA A 219 7.66 -9.58 -10.75
CA ALA A 219 6.93 -9.09 -11.92
C ALA A 219 5.45 -9.49 -11.89
N ARG A 220 5.15 -10.78 -11.64
CA ARG A 220 3.77 -11.29 -11.54
C ARG A 220 3.01 -10.65 -10.39
N ARG A 221 3.65 -10.45 -9.23
CA ARG A 221 3.05 -9.73 -8.10
C ARG A 221 2.74 -8.26 -8.38
N ARG A 222 3.48 -7.64 -9.29
CA ARG A 222 3.31 -6.23 -9.67
C ARG A 222 2.35 -6.01 -10.83
N ALA A 223 1.93 -7.08 -11.50
CA ALA A 223 1.00 -6.99 -12.61
C ALA A 223 -0.41 -6.63 -12.11
N PRO A 224 -1.06 -5.60 -12.68
CA PRO A 224 -2.45 -5.29 -12.37
C PRO A 224 -3.40 -6.33 -12.95
N ASP A 225 -4.56 -6.46 -12.32
CA ASP A 225 -5.74 -7.10 -12.91
C ASP A 225 -6.24 -6.25 -14.09
N LEU A 226 -6.30 -6.86 -15.26
CA LEU A 226 -6.71 -6.20 -16.50
C LEU A 226 -8.23 -6.14 -16.67
N LYS A 227 -9.03 -6.79 -15.81
CA LYS A 227 -10.50 -6.70 -15.90
C LYS A 227 -11.02 -5.26 -15.80
N HIS A 228 -10.30 -4.43 -15.05
CA HIS A 228 -10.66 -3.03 -14.79
C HIS A 228 -9.98 -2.04 -15.73
N VAL A 229 -9.20 -2.50 -16.72
CA VAL A 229 -8.38 -1.60 -17.55
C VAL A 229 -9.21 -0.59 -18.32
N ARG A 230 -10.40 -0.97 -18.81
CA ARG A 230 -11.34 -0.07 -19.51
C ARG A 230 -11.80 1.09 -18.64
N ALA A 231 -12.13 0.81 -17.38
CA ALA A 231 -12.56 1.82 -16.42
C ALA A 231 -11.37 2.65 -15.94
N ARG A 232 -10.20 2.01 -15.76
CA ARG A 232 -9.01 2.63 -15.17
C ARG A 232 -8.27 3.55 -16.14
N MET A 233 -8.10 3.16 -17.41
CA MET A 233 -7.24 3.85 -18.38
C MET A 233 -8.02 4.34 -19.59
N SER A 234 -7.66 5.53 -20.08
CA SER A 234 -8.08 5.98 -21.41
C SER A 234 -7.54 5.09 -22.51
N LEU A 235 -8.13 5.14 -23.70
CA LEU A 235 -7.59 4.41 -24.85
C LEU A 235 -6.19 4.92 -25.21
N ALA A 236 -5.98 6.24 -25.16
CA ALA A 236 -4.69 6.87 -25.42
C ALA A 236 -3.61 6.44 -24.42
N GLN A 237 -3.91 6.47 -23.11
CA GLN A 237 -3.02 5.99 -22.05
C GLN A 237 -2.67 4.52 -22.23
N LEU A 238 -3.65 3.67 -22.56
CA LEU A 238 -3.42 2.24 -22.79
C LEU A 238 -2.50 2.01 -24.00
N ARG A 239 -2.74 2.70 -25.11
CA ARG A 239 -1.88 2.63 -26.30
C ARG A 239 -0.45 3.09 -26.00
N GLN A 240 -0.30 4.21 -25.28
CA GLN A 240 1.01 4.71 -24.89
C GLN A 240 1.76 3.71 -24.00
N TRP A 241 1.06 3.11 -23.04
CA TRP A 241 1.61 2.08 -22.16
C TRP A 241 2.03 0.80 -22.90
N LEU A 242 1.25 0.36 -23.89
CA LEU A 242 1.60 -0.82 -24.70
C LEU A 242 2.79 -0.56 -25.64
N ARG A 243 3.00 0.69 -26.09
CA ARG A 243 4.14 1.07 -26.94
C ARG A 243 5.46 1.08 -26.18
N ASP A 244 5.50 1.81 -25.06
CA ASP A 244 6.69 1.89 -24.22
C ASP A 244 6.30 2.09 -22.74
N PRO A 245 6.17 1.00 -21.96
CA PRO A 245 5.81 1.12 -20.55
C PRO A 245 6.95 1.75 -19.72
N ARG A 246 8.22 1.66 -20.16
CA ARG A 246 9.36 2.22 -19.42
C ARG A 246 9.50 3.73 -19.61
N ALA A 247 9.07 4.26 -20.75
CA ALA A 247 8.95 5.70 -20.94
C ALA A 247 7.96 6.35 -19.95
N ILE A 248 6.91 5.62 -19.55
CA ILE A 248 5.89 6.11 -18.60
C ILE A 248 6.28 5.79 -17.15
N LEU A 249 6.76 4.57 -16.88
CA LEU A 249 7.19 4.12 -15.56
C LEU A 249 8.55 3.40 -15.67
N PRO A 250 9.67 4.12 -15.46
CA PRO A 250 11.01 3.58 -15.70
C PRO A 250 11.33 2.27 -14.95
N ASP A 251 10.80 2.08 -13.75
CA ASP A 251 11.06 0.90 -12.89
C ASP A 251 10.08 -0.27 -13.11
N THR A 252 9.21 -0.16 -14.12
CA THR A 252 8.26 -1.21 -14.50
C THR A 252 8.97 -2.51 -14.89
N GLN A 253 8.37 -3.65 -14.56
CA GLN A 253 8.84 -4.97 -14.99
C GLN A 253 8.10 -5.50 -16.20
N MET A 254 7.11 -4.75 -16.69
CA MET A 254 6.46 -5.12 -17.94
C MET A 254 7.50 -5.02 -19.07
N PRO A 255 7.72 -6.08 -19.84
CA PRO A 255 8.61 -6.02 -20.99
C PRO A 255 8.14 -4.97 -21.99
N ALA A 256 9.09 -4.34 -22.69
CA ALA A 256 8.77 -3.59 -23.89
C ALA A 256 8.66 -4.58 -25.05
N PHE A 257 7.58 -4.49 -25.82
CA PHE A 257 7.36 -5.31 -26.99
C PHE A 257 7.46 -4.42 -28.23
N ALA A 258 8.07 -4.93 -29.30
CA ALA A 258 8.16 -4.23 -30.57
C ALA A 258 6.85 -4.36 -31.37
N PHE A 259 5.72 -3.94 -30.77
CA PHE A 259 4.42 -3.97 -31.42
C PHE A 259 4.35 -2.90 -32.51
N THR A 260 3.78 -3.28 -33.65
CA THR A 260 3.36 -2.32 -34.68
C THR A 260 2.19 -1.47 -34.18
N PRO A 261 1.92 -0.29 -34.77
CA PRO A 261 0.76 0.52 -34.42
C PRO A 261 -0.56 -0.26 -34.47
N LYS A 262 -0.72 -1.14 -35.45
CA LYS A 262 -1.88 -2.02 -35.58
C LYS A 262 -1.98 -3.03 -34.43
N GLU A 263 -0.89 -3.70 -34.07
CA GLU A 263 -0.90 -4.66 -32.95
C GLU A 263 -1.23 -3.98 -31.61
N VAL A 264 -0.77 -2.75 -31.41
CA VAL A 264 -1.15 -1.93 -30.24
C VAL A 264 -2.66 -1.67 -30.22
N ASP A 265 -3.25 -1.29 -31.35
CA ASP A 265 -4.69 -1.05 -31.46
C ASP A 265 -5.51 -2.33 -31.26
N ASP A 266 -5.08 -3.45 -31.86
CA ASP A 266 -5.73 -4.76 -31.74
C ASP A 266 -5.71 -5.22 -30.27
N LEU A 267 -4.55 -5.14 -29.60
CA LEU A 267 -4.43 -5.44 -28.16
C LEU A 267 -5.29 -4.50 -27.31
N ALA A 268 -5.27 -3.20 -27.59
CA ALA A 268 -6.07 -2.23 -26.85
C ALA A 268 -7.58 -2.48 -27.00
N ALA A 269 -8.03 -2.89 -28.19
CA ALA A 269 -9.41 -3.28 -28.46
C ALA A 269 -9.80 -4.50 -27.61
N PHE A 270 -8.99 -5.57 -27.65
CA PHE A 270 -9.22 -6.78 -26.85
C PHE A 270 -9.24 -6.50 -25.34
N LEU A 271 -8.26 -5.74 -24.84
CA LEU A 271 -8.15 -5.45 -23.40
C LEU A 271 -9.32 -4.62 -22.88
N ARG A 272 -9.97 -3.83 -23.74
CA ARG A 272 -11.13 -3.01 -23.38
C ARG A 272 -12.48 -3.71 -23.58
N GLU A 273 -12.51 -4.92 -24.14
CA GLU A 273 -13.76 -5.68 -24.20
C GLU A 273 -14.35 -5.86 -22.80
N PRO A 274 -15.66 -5.66 -22.63
CA PRO A 274 -16.32 -5.96 -21.37
C PRO A 274 -16.14 -7.45 -21.05
N ILE A 275 -15.69 -7.75 -19.84
CA ILE A 275 -15.68 -9.12 -19.34
C ILE A 275 -17.09 -9.38 -18.77
N PRO A 276 -17.79 -10.44 -19.22
CA PRO A 276 -19.07 -10.81 -18.64
C PRO A 276 -18.93 -11.03 -17.13
N GLN A 277 -19.71 -10.29 -16.35
CA GLN A 277 -19.78 -10.51 -14.92
C GLN A 277 -20.58 -11.77 -14.65
N LYS A 278 -19.93 -12.80 -14.11
CA LYS A 278 -20.60 -13.93 -13.50
C LYS A 278 -21.11 -13.41 -12.16
N ALA A 279 -22.41 -13.55 -11.91
CA ALA A 279 -22.95 -13.31 -10.58
C ALA A 279 -22.18 -14.19 -9.59
N THR A 280 -21.33 -13.59 -8.77
CA THR A 280 -20.72 -14.26 -7.64
C THR A 280 -21.83 -14.50 -6.64
N ALA A 281 -22.06 -15.77 -6.30
CA ALA A 281 -22.96 -16.09 -5.20
C ALA A 281 -22.45 -15.36 -3.95
N PRO A 282 -23.33 -14.71 -3.16
CA PRO A 282 -22.91 -14.09 -1.91
C PRO A 282 -22.20 -15.15 -1.06
N ARG A 283 -20.92 -14.94 -0.78
CA ARG A 283 -20.22 -15.81 0.17
C ARG A 283 -20.88 -15.58 1.53
N ALA A 284 -21.26 -16.66 2.21
CA ALA A 284 -21.83 -16.53 3.54
C ALA A 284 -20.84 -15.73 4.41
N PRO A 285 -21.32 -14.77 5.22
CA PRO A 285 -20.44 -13.98 6.06
C PRO A 285 -19.66 -14.91 6.97
N TYR A 286 -18.34 -14.72 7.00
CA TYR A 286 -17.46 -15.50 7.86
C TYR A 286 -17.87 -15.32 9.32
N LYS A 287 -18.03 -16.43 10.04
CA LYS A 287 -18.27 -16.45 11.48
C LYS A 287 -17.14 -17.24 12.13
N PRO A 288 -16.41 -16.64 13.09
CA PRO A 288 -15.34 -17.35 13.76
C PRO A 288 -15.84 -18.61 14.47
N ARG A 289 -15.02 -19.66 14.45
CA ARG A 289 -15.23 -20.90 15.20
C ARG A 289 -14.45 -20.82 16.51
N LEU A 290 -15.12 -21.11 17.62
CA LEU A 290 -14.46 -21.15 18.92
C LEU A 290 -13.71 -22.48 19.07
N LEU A 291 -12.47 -22.40 19.55
CA LEU A 291 -11.65 -23.58 19.83
C LEU A 291 -12.06 -24.20 21.18
N GLU A 292 -11.96 -25.52 21.29
CA GLU A 292 -12.29 -26.27 22.51
C GLU A 292 -11.20 -26.17 23.61
N ARG A 293 -10.07 -25.52 23.30
CA ARG A 293 -8.92 -25.35 24.21
C ARG A 293 -8.79 -23.91 24.69
N GLU A 294 -8.08 -23.73 25.80
CA GLU A 294 -7.64 -22.40 26.21
C GLU A 294 -6.67 -21.79 25.19
N VAL A 295 -6.80 -20.49 24.99
CA VAL A 295 -5.91 -19.67 24.17
C VAL A 295 -5.40 -18.55 25.06
N HIS A 296 -4.08 -18.40 25.17
CA HIS A 296 -3.43 -17.39 26.01
C HIS A 296 -2.81 -16.28 25.17
N TYR A 297 -2.61 -15.09 25.76
CA TYR A 297 -2.14 -13.92 25.01
C TYR A 297 -0.82 -14.11 24.26
N PRO A 298 0.18 -14.91 24.72
CA PRO A 298 1.40 -15.12 23.93
C PRO A 298 1.16 -15.70 22.54
N GLU A 299 0.14 -16.56 22.39
CA GLU A 299 -0.28 -17.11 21.09
C GLU A 299 -0.92 -16.02 20.22
N VAL A 300 -1.83 -15.25 20.79
CA VAL A 300 -2.49 -14.12 20.11
C VAL A 300 -1.46 -13.08 19.68
N ALA A 301 -0.54 -12.70 20.57
CA ALA A 301 0.50 -11.72 20.30
C ALA A 301 1.40 -12.18 19.16
N LYS A 302 1.72 -13.48 19.10
CA LYS A 302 2.46 -14.05 17.97
C LYS A 302 1.67 -13.86 16.68
N LYS A 303 0.39 -14.24 16.61
CA LYS A 303 -0.39 -14.19 15.37
C LYS A 303 -0.84 -12.80 14.93
N LEU A 304 -1.16 -11.92 15.88
CA LEU A 304 -1.78 -10.63 15.61
C LEU A 304 -0.79 -9.45 15.67
N THR A 305 -0.06 -9.34 16.78
CA THR A 305 0.61 -8.07 17.12
C THR A 305 2.05 -8.03 16.63
N ARG A 306 2.79 -9.13 16.77
CA ARG A 306 4.25 -9.21 16.52
C ARG A 306 4.63 -9.34 15.04
N HIS A 307 3.66 -9.46 14.14
CA HIS A 307 3.91 -9.70 12.71
C HIS A 307 3.32 -8.64 11.77
N LEU A 308 2.23 -7.98 12.18
CA LEU A 308 1.42 -7.15 11.28
C LEU A 308 1.18 -5.75 11.82
N CYS A 309 0.80 -5.65 13.09
CA CYS A 309 0.29 -4.41 13.64
C CYS A 309 1.38 -3.55 14.31
N TYR A 310 2.46 -4.18 14.81
CA TYR A 310 3.44 -3.51 15.68
C TYR A 310 4.05 -2.23 15.08
N HIS A 311 4.46 -2.29 13.81
CA HIS A 311 5.18 -1.20 13.16
C HIS A 311 4.31 -0.01 12.75
N CYS A 312 2.99 -0.22 12.63
CA CYS A 312 2.07 0.81 12.16
C CYS A 312 1.10 1.30 13.26
N HIS A 313 0.94 0.54 14.34
CA HIS A 313 -0.08 0.79 15.36
C HIS A 313 0.41 0.70 16.81
N SER A 314 1.69 0.41 17.10
CA SER A 314 2.04 0.24 18.51
C SER A 314 3.50 0.36 18.90
N ASP A 315 3.80 1.45 19.60
CA ASP A 315 4.08 1.41 21.04
C ASP A 315 3.87 2.85 21.53
N SER A 316 2.89 3.09 22.40
CA SER A 316 2.60 4.44 22.90
C SER A 316 3.75 5.03 23.73
N ARG A 317 4.72 4.19 24.12
CA ARG A 317 5.93 4.58 24.85
C ARG A 317 7.09 4.90 23.91
N ARG A 318 6.94 4.67 22.60
CA ARG A 318 7.98 4.96 21.62
C ARG A 318 8.00 6.45 21.31
N ALA A 319 9.19 7.04 21.38
CA ALA A 319 9.38 8.43 21.00
C ALA A 319 9.17 8.63 19.49
N GLY A 320 8.52 9.72 19.12
CA GLY A 320 8.29 10.11 17.72
C GLY A 320 6.90 9.73 17.19
N ASP A 321 6.85 9.35 15.92
CA ASP A 321 5.61 8.95 15.24
C ASP A 321 5.14 7.57 15.74
N GLN A 322 3.97 7.56 16.38
CA GLN A 322 3.36 6.37 16.99
C GLN A 322 2.38 5.66 16.02
N GLY A 323 2.31 6.14 14.78
CA GLY A 323 1.48 5.60 13.72
C GLY A 323 0.05 6.18 13.69
N PRO A 324 -0.63 6.08 12.54
CA PRO A 324 -1.91 6.74 12.28
C PRO A 324 -3.05 6.25 13.18
N GLY A 325 -2.96 5.05 13.74
CA GLY A 325 -3.96 4.57 14.71
C GLY A 325 -3.79 5.16 16.11
N ASN A 326 -2.59 5.59 16.48
CA ASN A 326 -2.32 6.14 17.81
C ASN A 326 -2.40 7.67 17.77
N SER A 327 -1.50 8.31 17.02
CA SER A 327 -1.36 9.77 16.94
C SER A 327 -2.23 10.42 15.86
N GLY A 328 -2.91 9.64 15.02
CA GLY A 328 -3.72 10.14 13.91
C GLY A 328 -2.93 10.27 12.61
N GLY A 329 -3.66 10.44 11.52
CA GLY A 329 -3.12 10.47 10.16
C GLY A 329 -4.15 10.04 9.14
N PHE A 330 -3.85 10.22 7.85
CA PHE A 330 -4.77 9.88 6.74
C PHE A 330 -6.18 10.50 6.89
N GLY A 331 -6.27 11.71 7.44
CA GLY A 331 -7.53 12.40 7.75
C GLY A 331 -8.25 11.94 9.03
N TYR A 332 -7.73 10.94 9.75
CA TYR A 332 -8.28 10.50 11.03
C TYR A 332 -7.61 11.20 12.22
N ALA A 333 -8.40 11.46 13.26
CA ALA A 333 -7.89 11.82 14.57
C ALA A 333 -7.18 10.60 15.21
N GLY A 334 -6.18 10.88 16.04
CA GLY A 334 -5.56 9.85 16.87
C GLY A 334 -6.56 9.27 17.86
N VAL A 335 -6.52 7.95 18.04
CA VAL A 335 -7.41 7.23 18.95
C VAL A 335 -6.65 6.42 20.01
N SER A 336 -5.36 6.75 20.22
CA SER A 336 -4.50 6.13 21.25
C SER A 336 -4.46 4.59 21.18
N LEU A 337 -4.65 4.03 19.98
CA LEU A 337 -4.58 2.59 19.76
C LEU A 337 -3.18 2.07 20.11
N ASP A 338 -3.12 1.03 20.94
CA ASP A 338 -1.90 0.32 21.28
C ASP A 338 -2.13 -1.18 21.13
N LEU A 339 -1.53 -1.76 20.10
CA LEU A 339 -1.55 -3.19 19.83
C LEU A 339 -0.28 -3.91 20.30
N ALA A 340 0.67 -3.26 20.99
CA ALA A 340 1.92 -3.90 21.41
C ALA A 340 1.73 -4.77 22.64
N THR A 341 0.74 -4.43 23.46
CA THR A 341 0.51 -5.03 24.78
C THR A 341 -0.92 -5.54 24.90
N ARG A 342 -1.11 -6.54 25.77
CA ARG A 342 -2.45 -7.05 26.09
C ARG A 342 -3.31 -5.94 26.67
N GLU A 343 -2.74 -5.18 27.60
CA GLU A 343 -3.38 -4.05 28.26
C GLU A 343 -3.82 -2.98 27.24
N GLY A 344 -3.01 -2.70 26.23
CA GLY A 344 -3.35 -1.82 25.12
C GLY A 344 -4.55 -2.31 24.31
N ILE A 345 -4.58 -3.61 23.97
CA ILE A 345 -5.71 -4.23 23.25
C ILE A 345 -6.99 -4.17 24.07
N LEU A 346 -6.92 -4.51 25.36
CA LEU A 346 -8.05 -4.49 26.28
C LEU A 346 -8.60 -3.07 26.48
N ARG A 347 -7.72 -2.08 26.63
CA ARG A 347 -8.09 -0.66 26.71
C ARG A 347 -8.73 -0.17 25.41
N GLY A 348 -8.20 -0.64 24.28
CA GLY A 348 -8.66 -0.34 22.93
C GLY A 348 -8.46 1.11 22.50
N ILE A 349 -9.50 1.73 21.94
CA ILE A 349 -9.43 3.04 21.30
C ILE A 349 -10.12 4.12 22.12
N GLN A 350 -9.58 5.33 22.11
CA GLN A 350 -10.21 6.51 22.72
C GLN A 350 -11.04 7.27 21.69
N ARG A 351 -12.33 7.48 21.99
CA ARG A 351 -13.23 8.36 21.23
C ARG A 351 -14.08 9.16 22.20
N GLU A 352 -14.25 10.45 21.95
CA GLU A 352 -15.07 11.35 22.79
C GLU A 352 -14.64 11.31 24.26
N GLY A 353 -13.33 11.18 24.51
CA GLY A 353 -12.77 11.08 25.85
C GLY A 353 -12.90 9.72 26.53
N GLN A 354 -13.68 8.78 25.97
CA GLN A 354 -13.90 7.45 26.54
C GLN A 354 -13.13 6.36 25.79
N PHE A 355 -12.57 5.41 26.55
CA PHE A 355 -11.96 4.21 25.98
C PHE A 355 -13.02 3.16 25.66
N ARG A 356 -12.88 2.54 24.49
CA ARG A 356 -13.68 1.42 24.01
C ARG A 356 -12.73 0.29 23.70
N GLY A 357 -12.81 -0.78 24.47
CA GLY A 357 -11.97 -1.97 24.33
C GLY A 357 -12.12 -2.59 22.94
N LEU A 358 -11.04 -3.20 22.45
CA LEU A 358 -11.14 -4.01 21.24
C LEU A 358 -11.92 -5.33 21.44
N PRO A 359 -11.94 -5.94 22.64
CA PRO A 359 -12.87 -7.02 22.96
C PRO A 359 -14.34 -6.58 23.07
N ASP A 360 -14.62 -5.29 23.28
CA ASP A 360 -15.99 -4.79 23.39
C ASP A 360 -16.79 -5.08 22.11
N ARG A 361 -18.06 -5.43 22.28
CA ARG A 361 -18.93 -5.84 21.18
C ARG A 361 -19.51 -4.63 20.44
N LEU A 362 -19.70 -4.79 19.13
CA LEU A 362 -20.53 -3.91 18.32
C LEU A 362 -22.03 -4.21 18.55
N GLU A 363 -22.90 -3.44 17.90
CA GLU A 363 -24.36 -3.63 17.98
C GLU A 363 -24.82 -5.02 17.53
N ASP A 364 -24.08 -5.65 16.61
CA ASP A 364 -24.35 -7.00 16.11
C ASP A 364 -23.80 -8.12 17.02
N GLY A 365 -23.17 -7.76 18.15
CA GLY A 365 -22.55 -8.70 19.09
C GLY A 365 -21.12 -9.13 18.73
N THR A 366 -20.58 -8.74 17.57
CA THR A 366 -19.22 -9.12 17.17
C THR A 366 -18.19 -8.28 17.94
N PRO A 367 -17.14 -8.87 18.54
CA PRO A 367 -16.04 -8.10 19.14
C PRO A 367 -15.40 -7.15 18.13
N ARG A 368 -15.11 -5.91 18.54
CA ARG A 368 -14.59 -4.87 17.64
C ARG A 368 -13.31 -5.27 16.91
N LEU A 369 -12.40 -5.99 17.59
CA LEU A 369 -11.18 -6.53 16.99
C LEU A 369 -11.50 -7.48 15.84
N VAL A 370 -12.37 -8.46 16.11
CA VAL A 370 -12.80 -9.48 15.17
C VAL A 370 -13.52 -8.84 13.98
N ALA A 371 -14.46 -7.92 14.24
CA ALA A 371 -15.15 -7.18 13.20
C ALA A 371 -14.18 -6.42 12.28
N SER A 372 -13.10 -5.85 12.85
CA SER A 372 -12.07 -5.16 12.07
C SER A 372 -11.27 -6.11 11.17
N LEU A 373 -10.93 -7.30 11.68
CA LEU A 373 -10.21 -8.33 10.92
C LEU A 373 -11.07 -8.91 9.79
N ILE A 374 -12.36 -9.14 10.04
CA ILE A 374 -13.32 -9.60 9.02
C ILE A 374 -13.57 -8.53 7.97
N ALA A 375 -13.74 -7.26 8.38
CA ALA A 375 -13.94 -6.16 7.45
C ALA A 375 -12.77 -6.00 6.47
N ARG A 376 -11.53 -6.28 6.93
CA ARG A 376 -10.34 -6.24 6.07
C ARG A 376 -10.35 -7.31 4.97
N ARG A 377 -10.93 -8.49 5.23
CA ARG A 377 -11.16 -9.50 4.20
C ARG A 377 -12.20 -9.02 3.19
N ALA A 378 -13.32 -8.53 3.69
CA ALA A 378 -14.43 -8.02 2.87
C ALA A 378 -13.97 -6.87 1.94
N GLU A 379 -13.05 -6.03 2.41
CA GLU A 379 -12.40 -4.97 1.63
C GLU A 379 -11.70 -5.44 0.36
N LEU A 380 -11.04 -6.60 0.39
CA LEU A 380 -10.39 -7.14 -0.80
C LEU A 380 -11.38 -7.58 -1.88
N GLU A 381 -12.61 -7.87 -1.46
CA GLU A 381 -13.73 -8.23 -2.32
C GLU A 381 -14.54 -6.99 -2.75
N GLY A 382 -14.13 -5.78 -2.35
CA GLY A 382 -14.81 -4.52 -2.67
C GLY A 382 -15.94 -4.14 -1.72
N HIS A 383 -16.16 -4.91 -0.64
CA HIS A 383 -17.14 -4.60 0.39
C HIS A 383 -16.52 -3.70 1.47
N HIS A 384 -17.32 -2.80 2.03
CA HIS A 384 -16.87 -1.92 3.11
C HIS A 384 -17.85 -1.91 4.26
N HIS A 385 -17.32 -1.77 5.48
CA HIS A 385 -18.12 -1.73 6.70
C HIS A 385 -18.03 -0.31 7.30
N PRO A 386 -19.11 0.49 7.30
CA PRO A 386 -19.08 1.88 7.78
C PRO A 386 -18.65 2.03 9.24
N ALA A 387 -18.87 1.02 10.08
CA ALA A 387 -18.41 1.05 11.49
C ALA A 387 -16.92 0.71 11.66
N VAL A 388 -16.25 0.19 10.62
CA VAL A 388 -14.82 -0.14 10.60
C VAL A 388 -14.13 0.78 9.59
N LEU A 389 -13.88 2.01 10.00
CA LEU A 389 -13.15 3.01 9.22
C LEU A 389 -11.73 3.17 9.77
N GLY A 390 -10.76 3.37 8.87
CA GLY A 390 -9.35 3.53 9.23
C GLY A 390 -8.42 2.66 8.41
N MET A 391 -7.12 2.75 8.72
CA MET A 391 -6.13 1.78 8.23
C MET A 391 -6.53 0.39 8.76
N PRO A 392 -6.79 -0.57 7.89
CA PRO A 392 -7.40 -1.82 8.32
C PRO A 392 -6.37 -2.69 9.04
N LEU A 393 -6.79 -3.27 10.17
CA LEU A 393 -5.98 -4.21 10.93
C LEU A 393 -5.78 -5.49 10.12
N GLY A 394 -4.54 -6.00 10.11
CA GLY A 394 -4.17 -7.19 9.35
C GLY A 394 -4.09 -6.91 7.85
N LEU A 395 -3.11 -6.11 7.41
CA LEU A 395 -2.77 -5.96 6.00
C LEU A 395 -1.50 -6.78 5.68
N PRO A 396 -1.57 -7.83 4.84
CA PRO A 396 -2.75 -8.49 4.25
C PRO A 396 -3.62 -9.19 5.31
N PRO A 397 -4.88 -9.56 4.96
CA PRO A 397 -5.76 -10.25 5.89
C PRO A 397 -5.08 -11.46 6.50
N ILE A 398 -5.30 -11.65 7.80
CA ILE A 398 -4.85 -12.84 8.49
C ILE A 398 -5.71 -14.06 8.11
N PRO A 399 -5.18 -15.28 8.22
CA PRO A 399 -5.94 -16.49 7.99
C PRO A 399 -7.14 -16.66 8.93
N ASP A 400 -8.15 -17.40 8.49
CA ASP A 400 -9.38 -17.67 9.23
C ASP A 400 -9.07 -18.36 10.58
N GLU A 401 -8.12 -19.29 10.61
CA GLU A 401 -7.69 -19.96 11.83
C GLU A 401 -7.06 -19.02 12.88
N ASP A 402 -6.45 -17.93 12.44
CA ASP A 402 -5.89 -16.92 13.33
C ASP A 402 -7.01 -16.00 13.87
N ILE A 403 -8.06 -15.74 13.08
CA ILE A 403 -9.27 -15.06 13.56
C ILE A 403 -10.02 -15.93 14.58
N ASP A 404 -10.14 -17.23 14.34
CA ASP A 404 -10.73 -18.21 15.26
C ASP A 404 -10.01 -18.22 16.61
N LEU A 405 -8.67 -18.23 16.57
CA LEU A 405 -7.82 -18.16 17.76
C LEU A 405 -8.05 -16.86 18.54
N ILE A 406 -8.07 -15.71 17.85
CA ILE A 406 -8.29 -14.40 18.48
C ILE A 406 -9.71 -14.30 19.06
N SER A 407 -10.71 -14.78 18.33
CA SER A 407 -12.10 -14.80 18.78
C SER A 407 -12.24 -15.66 20.03
N THR A 408 -11.64 -16.86 20.04
CA THR A 408 -11.63 -17.75 21.20
C THR A 408 -11.00 -17.09 22.42
N TRP A 409 -9.85 -16.43 22.25
CA TRP A 409 -9.20 -15.71 23.33
C TRP A 409 -10.09 -14.63 23.93
N ILE A 410 -10.79 -13.84 23.10
CA ILE A 410 -11.73 -12.81 23.57
C ILE A 410 -12.89 -13.44 24.35
N GLU A 411 -13.50 -14.50 23.81
CA GLU A 411 -14.63 -15.17 24.47
C GLU A 411 -14.25 -15.83 25.80
N GLN A 412 -12.98 -16.22 25.97
CA GLN A 412 -12.43 -16.75 27.24
C GLN A 412 -12.08 -15.65 28.26
N GLY A 413 -12.43 -14.38 28.00
CA GLY A 413 -12.08 -13.27 28.89
C GLY A 413 -10.65 -12.76 28.71
N ALA A 414 -10.05 -13.03 27.54
CA ALA A 414 -8.73 -12.58 27.15
C ALA A 414 -7.63 -12.94 28.17
N PRO A 415 -7.41 -14.22 28.51
CA PRO A 415 -6.42 -14.65 29.51
C PRO A 415 -4.98 -14.29 29.09
N ARG A 416 -4.07 -14.30 30.08
CA ARG A 416 -2.73 -13.69 29.99
C ARG A 416 -1.67 -14.53 29.30
#